data_AF-A0A2E2KIT4-F1
#
_entry.id   AF-A0A2E2KIT4-F1
#
_cell.length_a   1.000
_cell.length_b   1.000
_cell.length_c   1.000
_cell.angle_alpha   90.00
_cell.angle_beta   90.00
_cell.angle_gamma   90.00
#
_symmetry.space_group_name_H-M   'P 1'
#
loop_
_entity.id
_entity.type
_entity.pdbx_description
1 polymer ?
#
loop_
_entity_poly.entity_id
_entity_poly.type
_entity_poly.pdbx_seq_one_letter_code
_entity_poly.pdbx_strand_id
1 'polypeptide(L)'
;MRGFDYRGSEHFGERINYNNEVTLIRALALGRADVGIVNEDILSASPQRSHVDMGPIHDEASLHIRIHRSREDLVDPINNAIERIILNGKRDQIVKGYLNQEGSTRVGTP
;
A
#
# COMPACT_ATOMS: atom_id res chain seq x y z
N MET A 1 -7.02 1.07 -20.85
CA MET A 1 -6.22 2.24 -20.41
C MET A 1 -5.05 1.71 -19.59
N ARG A 2 -3.81 2.01 -19.99
CA ARG A 2 -2.58 1.63 -19.26
C ARG A 2 -1.97 2.91 -18.70
N GLY A 3 -2.17 3.15 -17.41
CA GLY A 3 -1.62 4.31 -16.72
C GLY A 3 -2.48 4.61 -15.50
N PHE A 4 -1.93 4.35 -14.32
CA PHE A 4 -2.45 4.94 -13.09
C PHE A 4 -2.06 6.42 -13.13
N ASP A 5 -3.07 7.28 -13.20
CA ASP A 5 -2.89 8.71 -13.04
C ASP A 5 -3.11 9.06 -11.56
N TYR A 6 -2.29 9.98 -11.06
CA TYR A 6 -2.42 10.47 -9.69
C TYR A 6 -3.17 11.80 -9.75
N ARG A 7 -4.22 11.94 -8.95
CA ARG A 7 -4.88 13.23 -8.79
C ARG A 7 -3.84 14.25 -8.30
N GLY A 8 -3.75 15.40 -8.97
CA GLY A 8 -2.74 16.42 -8.66
C GLY A 8 -1.38 16.21 -9.33
N SER A 9 -1.26 15.30 -10.31
CA SER A 9 -0.01 15.05 -11.05
C SER A 9 0.57 16.31 -11.70
N GLU A 10 -0.27 17.30 -12.01
CA GLU A 10 0.11 18.61 -12.52
C GLU A 10 0.96 19.46 -11.57
N HIS A 11 0.98 19.13 -10.28
CA HIS A 11 1.78 19.82 -9.26
C HIS A 11 3.18 19.23 -9.09
N PHE A 12 3.48 18.12 -9.77
CA PHE A 12 4.77 17.44 -9.68
C PHE A 12 5.60 17.68 -10.95
N GLY A 13 6.92 17.66 -10.78
CA GLY A 13 7.89 17.77 -11.87
C GLY A 13 8.07 16.46 -12.63
N GLU A 14 9.32 16.02 -12.78
CA GLU A 14 9.63 14.76 -13.44
C GLU A 14 9.11 13.56 -12.64
N ARG A 15 8.31 12.71 -13.30
CA ARG A 15 7.82 11.46 -12.70
C ARG A 15 8.87 10.35 -12.83
N ILE A 16 9.32 9.84 -11.68
CA ILE A 16 10.17 8.65 -11.61
C ILE A 16 9.31 7.45 -11.22
N ASN A 17 9.31 6.41 -12.05
CA ASN A 17 8.60 5.17 -11.74
C ASN A 17 9.57 4.19 -11.05
N TYR A 18 9.25 3.82 -9.81
CA TYR A 18 9.93 2.76 -9.07
C TYR A 18 9.13 1.46 -9.17
N ASN A 19 9.83 0.32 -9.16
CA ASN A 19 9.22 -1.01 -9.30
C ASN A 19 8.42 -1.47 -8.06
N ASN A 20 8.69 -0.88 -6.90
CA ASN A 20 7.99 -1.15 -5.64
C ASN A 20 8.22 -0.01 -4.63
N GLU A 21 7.40 0.00 -3.59
CA GLU A 21 7.35 0.99 -2.53
C GLU A 21 8.65 1.01 -1.71
N VAL A 22 9.28 -0.15 -1.48
CA VAL A 22 10.58 -0.24 -0.77
C VAL A 22 11.67 0.54 -1.49
N THR A 23 11.74 0.42 -2.82
CA THR A 23 12.73 1.13 -3.64
C THR A 23 12.44 2.62 -3.67
N LEU A 24 11.16 3.00 -3.75
CA LEU A 24 10.71 4.39 -3.68
C LEU A 24 11.12 5.04 -2.35
N ILE A 25 10.79 4.41 -1.21
CA ILE A 25 11.12 4.95 0.12
C ILE A 25 12.63 5.06 0.31
N ARG A 26 13.40 4.07 -0.16
CA ARG A 26 14.87 4.15 -0.13
C ARG A 26 15.40 5.30 -0.99
N ALA A 27 14.79 5.59 -2.14
CA ALA A 27 15.20 6.70 -2.97
C ALA A 27 14.94 8.06 -2.29
N LEU A 28 13.81 8.21 -1.60
CA LEU A 28 13.51 9.38 -0.76
C LEU A 28 14.55 9.55 0.35
N ALA A 29 14.83 8.48 1.11
CA ALA A 29 15.81 8.51 2.19
C ALA A 29 17.24 8.84 1.72
N LEU A 30 17.55 8.59 0.44
CA LEU A 30 18.84 8.92 -0.18
C LEU A 30 18.85 10.27 -0.90
N GLY A 31 17.75 11.04 -0.86
CA GLY A 31 17.63 12.32 -1.55
C GLY A 31 17.63 12.21 -3.09
N ARG A 32 17.24 11.05 -3.63
CA ARG A 32 17.15 10.80 -5.09
C ARG A 32 15.79 11.16 -5.68
N ALA A 33 14.82 11.45 -4.82
CA ALA A 33 13.52 11.98 -5.16
C ALA A 33 13.11 12.96 -4.04
N ASP A 34 12.41 14.02 -4.40
CA ASP A 34 11.99 15.05 -3.44
C ASP A 34 10.71 14.65 -2.69
N VAL A 35 9.78 13.97 -3.39
CA VAL A 35 8.47 13.55 -2.87
C VAL A 35 8.09 12.19 -3.43
N GLY A 36 7.40 11.37 -2.63
CA GLY A 36 6.80 10.12 -3.09
C GLY A 36 5.44 9.89 -2.44
N ILE A 37 4.53 9.27 -3.21
CA ILE A 37 3.19 8.90 -2.75
C ILE A 37 3.20 7.40 -2.46
N VAL A 38 2.85 7.03 -1.23
CA VAL A 38 2.85 5.64 -0.74
C VAL A 38 1.77 5.47 0.33
N ASN A 39 1.28 4.25 0.51
CA ASN A 39 0.38 3.94 1.62
C ASN A 39 1.08 4.17 2.97
N GLU A 40 0.37 4.79 3.91
CA GLU A 40 0.89 5.13 5.25
C GLU A 40 1.43 3.90 5.99
N ASP A 41 0.72 2.77 5.91
CA ASP A 41 1.13 1.52 6.58
C ASP A 41 2.49 1.02 6.10
N ILE A 42 2.78 1.14 4.80
CA ILE A 42 4.05 0.71 4.19
C ILE A 42 5.19 1.62 4.61
N LEU A 43 4.96 2.94 4.63
CA LEU A 43 5.95 3.88 5.16
C LEU A 43 6.21 3.61 6.65
N SER A 44 5.17 3.36 7.43
CA SER A 44 5.26 3.10 8.88
C SER A 44 6.02 1.82 9.20
N ALA A 45 5.88 0.78 8.38
CA ALA A 45 6.63 -0.48 8.52
C ALA A 45 8.06 -0.40 7.97
N SER A 46 8.42 0.66 7.23
CA SER A 46 9.72 0.76 6.56
C SER A 46 10.87 1.00 7.56
N PRO A 47 12.01 0.31 7.42
CA PRO A 47 13.20 0.61 8.21
C PRO A 47 13.81 1.98 7.91
N GLN A 48 13.44 2.61 6.79
CA GLN A 48 13.87 3.96 6.41
C GLN A 48 12.92 5.05 6.94
N ARG A 49 11.85 4.70 7.68
CA ARG A 49 10.83 5.64 8.17
C ARG A 49 11.39 6.89 8.85
N SER A 50 12.47 6.75 9.62
CA SER A 50 13.11 7.86 10.35
C SER A 50 13.90 8.83 9.46
N HIS A 51 14.12 8.50 8.20
CA HIS A 51 14.87 9.30 7.23
C HIS A 51 13.96 9.99 6.20
N VAL A 52 12.65 9.88 6.36
CA VAL A 52 11.65 10.43 5.45
C VAL A 52 10.60 11.16 6.28
N ASP A 53 10.34 12.41 5.91
CA ASP A 53 9.26 13.20 6.51
C ASP A 53 7.91 12.74 5.95
N MET A 54 6.96 12.52 6.84
CA MET A 54 5.60 12.17 6.46
C MET A 54 4.80 13.46 6.26
N GLY A 55 4.37 13.69 5.01
CA GLY A 55 3.46 14.76 4.66
C GLY A 55 2.00 14.45 5.06
N PRO A 56 1.06 15.36 4.78
CA PRO A 56 -0.36 15.12 5.01
C PRO A 56 -0.90 13.95 4.17
N ILE A 57 -1.95 13.30 4.65
CA ILE A 57 -2.69 12.31 3.88
C ILE A 57 -3.34 13.01 2.68
N HIS A 58 -2.96 12.59 1.48
CA HIS A 58 -3.45 13.19 0.24
C HIS A 58 -4.75 12.56 -0.26
N ASP A 59 -4.92 11.25 -0.08
CA ASP A 59 -6.12 10.52 -0.51
C ASP A 59 -6.41 9.35 0.44
N GLU A 60 -7.69 9.05 0.64
CA GLU A 60 -8.17 7.91 1.41
C GLU A 60 -9.10 7.07 0.53
N ALA A 61 -8.80 5.77 0.44
CA ALA A 61 -9.59 4.85 -0.36
C ALA A 61 -9.88 3.57 0.43
N SER A 62 -11.13 3.11 0.38
CA SER A 62 -11.49 1.79 0.89
C SER A 62 -11.04 0.69 -0.08
N LEU A 63 -10.41 -0.34 0.48
CA LEU A 63 -10.03 -1.54 -0.26
C LEU A 63 -11.23 -2.48 -0.39
N HIS A 64 -11.40 -3.05 -1.58
CA HIS A 64 -12.49 -3.96 -1.89
C HIS A 64 -11.97 -5.22 -2.57
N ILE A 65 -12.60 -6.36 -2.30
CA ILE A 65 -12.36 -7.58 -3.06
C ILE A 65 -13.22 -7.54 -4.32
N ARG A 66 -12.58 -7.65 -5.49
CA ARG A 66 -13.29 -7.67 -6.78
C ARG A 66 -13.73 -9.09 -7.10
N ILE A 67 -15.03 -9.26 -7.39
CA ILE A 67 -15.63 -10.52 -7.82
C ILE A 67 -15.99 -10.43 -9.31
N HIS A 68 -15.83 -11.53 -10.05
CA HIS A 68 -16.24 -11.58 -11.45
C HIS A 68 -17.76 -11.46 -11.56
N ARG A 69 -18.26 -10.67 -12.53
CA ARG A 69 -19.70 -10.38 -12.69
C ARG A 69 -20.60 -11.62 -12.81
N SER A 70 -20.07 -12.75 -13.29
CA SER A 70 -20.84 -14.00 -13.42
C SER A 70 -20.96 -14.78 -12.11
N ARG A 71 -20.40 -14.26 -11.01
CA ARG A 71 -20.34 -14.88 -9.69
C ARG A 71 -21.00 -13.99 -8.63
N GLU A 72 -22.11 -13.37 -9.00
CA GLU A 72 -22.93 -12.55 -8.09
C GLU A 72 -23.38 -13.36 -6.87
N ASP A 73 -23.55 -14.67 -7.04
CA ASP A 73 -23.84 -15.64 -5.97
C ASP A 73 -22.80 -15.64 -4.83
N LEU A 74 -21.58 -15.14 -5.09
CA LEU A 74 -20.49 -15.09 -4.09
C LEU A 74 -20.44 -13.78 -3.31
N VAL A 75 -21.18 -12.75 -3.70
CA VAL A 75 -21.12 -11.43 -3.06
C VAL A 75 -21.49 -11.53 -1.58
N ASP A 76 -22.69 -12.04 -1.28
CA ASP A 76 -23.17 -12.14 0.12
C ASP A 76 -22.34 -13.12 0.95
N PRO A 77 -21.98 -14.34 0.47
CA PRO A 77 -21.10 -15.23 1.22
C PRO A 77 -19.74 -14.60 1.58
N ILE A 78 -19.13 -13.85 0.66
CA ILE A 78 -17.83 -13.19 0.87
C ILE A 78 -17.98 -12.05 1.88
N ASN A 79 -18.99 -11.20 1.74
CA ASN A 79 -19.24 -10.11 2.68
C ASN A 79 -19.47 -10.63 4.10
N ASN A 80 -20.32 -11.65 4.26
CA ASN A 80 -20.54 -12.31 5.54
C ASN A 80 -19.26 -12.93 6.12
N ALA A 81 -18.39 -13.50 5.28
CA ALA A 81 -17.11 -14.03 5.73
C ALA A 81 -16.15 -12.93 6.20
N ILE A 82 -16.08 -11.81 5.47
CA ILE A 82 -15.29 -10.63 5.86
C ILE A 82 -15.79 -10.09 7.20
N GLU A 83 -17.09 -9.90 7.37
CA GLU A 83 -17.69 -9.43 8.62
C GLU A 83 -17.31 -10.33 9.80
N ARG A 84 -17.40 -11.66 9.65
CA ARG A 84 -16.99 -12.59 10.71
C ARG A 84 -15.51 -12.46 11.07
N ILE A 85 -14.63 -12.27 10.08
CA ILE A 85 -13.17 -12.11 10.28
C ILE A 85 -12.85 -10.75 10.93
N ILE A 86 -13.65 -9.72 10.69
CA ILE A 86 -13.53 -8.43 11.34
C ILE A 86 -14.01 -8.54 12.79
N LEU A 87 -15.22 -9.08 13.02
CA LEU A 87 -15.85 -9.16 14.34
C LEU A 87 -15.05 -10.00 15.33
N ASN A 88 -14.38 -11.06 14.86
CA ASN A 88 -13.53 -11.90 15.72
C ASN A 88 -12.09 -11.40 15.88
N GLY A 89 -11.77 -10.20 15.34
CA GLY A 89 -10.45 -9.58 15.44
C GLY A 89 -9.36 -10.25 14.59
N LYS A 90 -9.69 -11.26 13.78
CA LYS A 90 -8.70 -11.99 12.98
C LYS A 90 -8.09 -11.10 11.89
N ARG A 91 -8.85 -10.16 11.33
CA ARG A 91 -8.34 -9.15 10.39
C ARG A 91 -7.18 -8.37 10.99
N ASP A 92 -7.32 -7.89 12.22
CA ASP A 92 -6.29 -7.09 12.89
C ASP A 92 -5.02 -7.91 13.16
N GLN A 93 -5.19 -9.19 13.54
CA GLN A 93 -4.07 -10.11 13.72
C GLN A 93 -3.30 -10.34 12.42
N ILE A 94 -4.02 -10.51 11.31
CA ILE A 94 -3.41 -10.69 9.97
C ILE A 94 -2.63 -9.43 9.60
N VAL A 95 -3.25 -8.25 9.69
CA VAL A 95 -2.62 -6.96 9.36
C VAL A 95 -1.35 -6.75 10.20
N LYS A 96 -1.46 -6.92 11.52
CA LYS A 96 -0.31 -6.82 12.43
C LYS A 96 0.79 -7.82 12.08
N GLY A 97 0.43 -9.03 11.67
CA GLY A 97 1.38 -10.04 11.20
C GLY A 97 2.21 -9.54 10.03
N TYR A 98 1.56 -9.01 8.99
CA TYR A 98 2.25 -8.51 7.79
C TYR A 98 3.09 -7.27 8.07
N LEU A 99 2.57 -6.28 8.80
CA LEU A 99 3.31 -5.06 9.13
C LEU A 99 4.55 -5.34 10.01
N ASN A 100 4.53 -6.41 10.81
CA ASN A 100 5.68 -6.84 11.58
C ASN A 100 6.68 -7.71 10.78
N GLN A 101 6.27 -8.30 9.65
CA GLN A 101 7.09 -9.23 8.85
C GLN A 101 7.88 -8.52 7.74
N GLU A 102 7.47 -7.34 7.27
CA GLU A 102 8.20 -6.62 6.20
C GLU A 102 9.57 -6.06 6.64
N GLY A 103 9.93 -6.19 7.92
CA GLY A 103 11.31 -6.05 8.40
C GLY A 103 12.23 -7.23 8.06
N SER A 104 11.71 -8.32 7.48
CA SER A 104 12.49 -9.52 7.14
C SER A 104 12.16 -10.05 5.75
N THR A 105 12.97 -9.62 4.78
CA THR A 105 13.30 -10.34 3.53
C THR A 105 12.25 -10.38 2.41
N ARG A 106 12.51 -9.58 1.36
CA ARG A 106 12.54 -10.06 -0.02
C ARG A 106 13.84 -9.66 -0.69
N VAL A 107 14.91 -10.41 -0.41
CA VAL A 107 16.08 -10.46 -1.28
C VAL A 107 15.68 -11.28 -2.50
N GLY A 108 15.33 -10.60 -3.59
CA GLY A 108 15.24 -11.24 -4.90
C GLY A 108 16.63 -11.73 -5.31
N THR A 109 16.76 -13.03 -5.52
CA THR A 109 17.92 -13.68 -6.16
C THR A 109 17.86 -13.36 -7.69
N PRO A 110 19.00 -13.41 -8.40
CA PRO A 110 19.34 -12.57 -9.56
C PRO A 110 18.55 -12.86 -10.84
#